data_AF-A0A7W3WJ84-F1
#
_entry.id   AF-A0A7W3WJ84-F1
#
_cell.length_a   1.000
_cell.length_b   1.000
_cell.length_c   1.000
_cell.angle_alpha   90.00
_cell.angle_beta   90.00
_cell.angle_gamma   90.00
#
_symmetry.space_group_name_H-M   'P 1'
#
loop_
_entity.id
_entity.type
_entity.pdbx_description
1 polymer ?
#
loop_
_entity_poly.entity_id
_entity_poly.type
_entity_poly.pdbx_seq_one_letter_code
_entity_poly.pdbx_strand_id
1 'polypeptide(L)'
;MKLRGATCVLAGGAILASIFITPGNATAHSSINEQQPSPDYITGRDEDGHSWTLSTAPLDEEQLKKITASDADFAHRLPTFVPSTNNLPPAGWRACAWNAKPDKVVHDYLRIRVRYGGYIKGDTAYLECGNKDFGYKHTLNRHQKDWSAESAYIKRNWRDLAAWSITHILKDPDKVVFKSKKKTWCWSRAIFLYRGNEKIKTIYPKVGLGTTGKRILTAFPSRSQCSGKKVYPK
;
A
#
# COMPACT_ATOMS: atom_id res chain seq x y z
N MET A 1 0.01 55.30 -28.81
CA MET A 1 1.47 55.28 -29.03
C MET A 1 2.14 54.83 -27.73
N LYS A 2 3.11 53.90 -27.82
CA LYS A 2 3.94 53.28 -26.77
C LYS A 2 3.40 52.04 -26.01
N LEU A 3 4.31 51.06 -26.03
CA LEU A 3 4.30 49.64 -25.65
C LEU A 3 4.73 49.39 -24.19
N ARG A 4 4.43 48.15 -23.74
CA ARG A 4 5.23 47.21 -22.91
C ARG A 4 5.20 47.30 -21.38
N GLY A 5 5.07 46.11 -20.78
CA GLY A 5 5.69 45.76 -19.50
C GLY A 5 4.90 44.76 -18.66
N ALA A 6 4.99 43.46 -18.96
CA ALA A 6 4.61 42.40 -18.03
C ALA A 6 5.85 42.06 -17.16
N THR A 7 5.67 41.98 -15.84
CA THR A 7 6.71 41.51 -14.91
C THR A 7 6.10 40.45 -14.01
N CYS A 8 6.63 39.24 -14.13
CA CYS A 8 6.36 38.10 -13.26
C CYS A 8 7.29 38.21 -12.05
N VAL A 9 6.74 38.18 -10.83
CA VAL A 9 7.52 38.13 -9.58
C VAL A 9 7.18 36.84 -8.86
N LEU A 10 8.14 35.92 -8.78
CA LEU A 10 8.15 34.79 -7.86
C LEU A 10 9.13 35.14 -6.74
N ALA A 11 8.63 35.32 -5.52
CA ALA A 11 9.44 35.43 -4.31
C ALA A 11 9.10 34.25 -3.40
N GLY A 12 10.11 33.42 -3.13
CA GLY A 12 10.03 32.27 -2.23
C GLY A 12 9.91 32.70 -0.77
N GLY A 13 9.03 32.03 -0.04
CA GLY A 13 8.90 32.15 1.42
C GLY A 13 9.56 30.96 2.09
N ALA A 14 10.69 31.20 2.77
CA ALA A 14 11.25 30.27 3.76
C ALA A 14 10.62 30.56 5.12
N ILE A 15 10.14 29.51 5.79
CA ILE A 15 9.56 29.57 7.14
C ILE A 15 10.71 29.53 8.15
N LEU A 16 10.91 30.62 8.90
CA LEU A 16 11.83 30.69 10.03
C LEU A 16 11.17 30.06 11.27
N ALA A 17 11.78 29.00 11.80
CA ALA A 17 11.50 28.49 13.14
C ALA A 17 12.45 29.18 14.13
N SER A 18 11.91 29.95 15.08
CA SER A 18 12.67 30.54 16.17
C SER A 18 12.89 29.52 17.29
N ILE A 19 14.14 29.23 17.63
CA ILE A 19 14.53 28.49 18.84
C ILE A 19 15.19 29.49 19.80
N PHE A 20 14.61 29.67 20.99
CA PHE A 20 15.24 30.38 22.10
C PHE A 20 16.10 29.41 22.92
N ILE A 21 17.40 29.72 23.08
CA ILE A 21 18.31 29.02 24.02
C ILE A 21 18.93 30.07 24.95
N THR A 22 18.79 29.87 26.26
CA THR A 22 19.39 30.66 27.34
C THR A 22 20.88 30.31 27.56
N PRO A 23 21.70 31.23 28.12
CA PRO A 23 23.16 31.11 28.09
C PRO A 23 23.72 30.26 29.24
N GLY A 24 24.65 29.36 28.92
CA GLY A 24 25.48 28.63 29.88
C GLY A 24 26.76 28.15 29.18
N ASN A 25 27.90 28.65 29.65
CA ASN A 25 29.22 28.59 29.04
C ASN A 25 29.68 27.22 28.53
N ALA A 26 30.00 27.16 27.23
CA ALA A 26 31.03 26.30 26.68
C ALA A 26 31.66 26.98 25.46
N THR A 27 32.92 27.40 25.59
CA THR A 27 33.76 27.89 24.49
C THR A 27 34.10 26.74 23.55
N ALA A 28 33.56 26.79 22.32
CA ALA A 28 34.03 26.00 21.20
C ALA A 28 34.71 26.94 20.19
N HIS A 29 36.02 26.73 19.96
CA HIS A 29 36.72 27.33 18.83
C HIS A 29 36.21 26.66 17.54
N SER A 30 35.53 27.40 16.67
CA SER A 30 35.30 26.99 15.28
C SER A 30 35.93 28.01 14.33
N SER A 31 37.05 27.65 13.71
CA SER A 31 37.47 28.25 12.44
C SER A 31 36.54 27.71 11.36
N ILE A 32 35.54 28.50 10.98
CA ILE A 32 34.68 28.21 9.84
C ILE A 32 35.52 28.45 8.58
N ASN A 33 36.03 27.36 8.01
CA ASN A 33 36.48 27.37 6.64
C ASN A 33 35.23 27.25 5.77
N GLU A 34 34.85 28.36 5.16
CA GLU A 34 33.68 28.52 4.31
C GLU A 34 33.92 27.86 2.96
N GLN A 35 33.85 26.52 2.90
CA GLN A 35 33.60 25.75 1.69
C GLN A 35 33.45 24.26 2.01
N GLN A 36 32.21 23.79 2.12
CA GLN A 36 31.78 22.51 1.53
C GLN A 36 30.24 22.37 1.65
N PRO A 37 29.51 22.19 0.53
CA PRO A 37 28.08 21.87 0.59
C PRO A 37 27.86 20.48 1.18
N SER A 38 26.85 20.39 2.06
CA SER A 38 26.30 19.17 2.65
C SER A 38 26.08 18.07 1.60
N PRO A 39 26.28 16.77 1.91
CA PRO A 39 26.04 15.72 0.92
C PRO A 39 24.54 15.59 0.60
N ASP A 40 24.18 15.81 -0.66
CA ASP A 40 22.82 15.73 -1.25
C ASP A 40 22.25 14.31 -1.37
N TYR A 41 22.74 13.38 -0.53
CA TYR A 41 22.48 11.96 -0.68
C TYR A 41 22.36 11.24 0.67
N ILE A 42 21.32 10.43 0.82
CA ILE A 42 21.16 9.44 1.89
C ILE A 42 21.66 8.10 1.35
N THR A 43 22.63 7.48 2.01
CA THR A 43 23.10 6.14 1.66
C THR A 43 22.58 5.11 2.66
N GLY A 44 22.39 3.87 2.21
CA GLY A 44 22.01 2.74 3.06
C GLY A 44 22.50 1.42 2.50
N ARG A 45 22.35 0.35 3.27
CA ARG A 45 22.71 -1.02 2.87
C ARG A 45 21.57 -1.97 3.24
N ASP A 46 21.20 -2.89 2.36
CA ASP A 46 20.15 -3.89 2.64
C ASP A 46 20.70 -5.10 3.45
N GLU A 47 19.79 -6.00 3.86
CA GLU A 47 20.13 -7.22 4.64
C GLU A 47 21.03 -8.19 3.85
N ASP A 48 21.07 -8.06 2.53
CA ASP A 48 21.91 -8.86 1.63
C ASP A 48 23.27 -8.18 1.32
N GLY A 49 23.51 -6.99 1.87
CA GLY A 49 24.78 -6.26 1.75
C GLY A 49 24.88 -5.29 0.58
N HIS A 50 23.83 -5.09 -0.22
CA HIS A 50 23.84 -4.13 -1.33
C HIS A 50 23.70 -2.70 -0.82
N SER A 51 24.58 -1.81 -1.30
CA SER A 51 24.50 -0.38 -1.01
C SER A 51 23.53 0.33 -1.96
N TRP A 52 22.75 1.26 -1.42
CA TRP A 52 21.93 2.18 -2.20
C TRP A 52 22.19 3.62 -1.78
N THR A 53 21.88 4.55 -2.69
CA THR A 53 22.04 6.00 -2.51
C THR A 53 20.78 6.69 -3.03
N LEU A 54 20.16 7.53 -2.21
CA LEU A 54 18.97 8.30 -2.54
C LEU A 54 19.32 9.79 -2.52
N SER A 55 19.10 10.50 -3.63
CA SER A 55 19.30 11.95 -3.64
C SER A 55 18.18 12.66 -2.87
N THR A 56 18.55 13.66 -2.07
CA THR A 56 17.61 14.57 -1.39
C THR A 56 17.35 15.84 -2.18
N ALA A 57 18.01 16.04 -3.32
CA ALA A 57 17.78 17.18 -4.17
C ALA A 57 16.33 17.15 -4.73
N PRO A 58 15.64 18.30 -4.77
CA PRO A 58 14.34 18.38 -5.41
C PRO A 58 14.48 18.01 -6.90
N LEU A 59 13.70 17.02 -7.33
CA LEU A 59 13.71 16.55 -8.71
C LEU A 59 13.11 17.62 -9.63
N ASP A 60 13.76 17.86 -10.77
CA ASP A 60 13.21 18.75 -11.78
C ASP A 60 12.05 18.10 -12.57
N GLU A 61 11.31 18.91 -13.33
CA GLU A 61 10.13 18.46 -14.08
C GLU A 61 10.47 17.43 -15.18
N GLU A 62 11.72 17.40 -15.67
CA GLU A 62 12.18 16.45 -16.68
C GLU A 62 12.57 15.10 -16.05
N GLN A 63 13.18 15.13 -14.87
CA GLN A 63 13.46 13.97 -14.02
C GLN A 63 12.16 13.33 -13.52
N LEU A 64 11.18 14.15 -13.10
CA LEU A 64 9.84 13.68 -12.75
C LEU A 64 9.17 12.95 -13.92
N LYS A 65 9.35 13.43 -15.16
CA LYS A 65 8.86 12.74 -16.36
C LYS A 65 9.58 11.41 -16.63
N LYS A 66 10.90 11.32 -16.38
CA LYS A 66 11.69 10.09 -16.56
C LYS A 66 11.36 9.01 -15.50
N ILE A 67 11.08 9.41 -14.27
CA ILE A 67 10.71 8.52 -13.14
C ILE A 67 9.39 7.77 -13.39
N THR A 68 8.49 8.30 -14.23
CA THR A 68 7.19 7.64 -14.48
C THR A 68 7.25 6.34 -15.29
N ALA A 69 8.36 6.07 -15.99
CA ALA A 69 8.46 4.93 -16.92
C ALA A 69 9.38 3.80 -16.43
N SER A 70 10.44 4.09 -15.67
CA SER A 70 11.40 3.07 -15.19
C SER A 70 11.18 2.62 -13.75
N ASP A 71 10.56 3.44 -12.91
CA ASP A 71 10.57 3.22 -11.46
C ASP A 71 9.36 2.43 -10.96
N ALA A 72 8.39 2.14 -11.83
CA ALA A 72 7.35 1.15 -11.55
C ALA A 72 7.95 -0.25 -11.28
N ASP A 73 9.10 -0.56 -11.87
CA ASP A 73 9.82 -1.81 -11.61
C ASP A 73 10.71 -1.74 -10.35
N PHE A 74 11.14 -0.54 -9.92
CA PHE A 74 11.96 -0.36 -8.70
C PHE A 74 11.11 -0.32 -7.42
N ALA A 75 9.88 0.21 -7.49
CA ALA A 75 8.91 0.16 -6.39
C ALA A 75 8.56 -1.27 -5.94
N HIS A 76 8.81 -2.28 -6.79
CA HIS A 76 8.65 -3.70 -6.46
C HIS A 76 9.83 -4.31 -5.69
N ARG A 77 10.96 -3.59 -5.51
CA ARG A 77 12.16 -4.09 -4.80
C ARG A 77 12.39 -3.44 -3.43
N LEU A 78 11.72 -2.34 -3.11
CA LEU A 78 11.69 -1.86 -1.73
C LEU A 78 10.86 -2.84 -0.89
N PRO A 79 11.18 -3.08 0.39
CA PRO A 79 10.27 -3.76 1.30
C PRO A 79 8.95 -3.01 1.21
N THR A 80 7.97 -3.62 0.55
CA THR A 80 6.74 -2.96 0.14
C THR A 80 6.17 -2.25 1.36
N PHE A 81 6.16 -0.92 1.33
CA PHE A 81 5.64 -0.12 2.42
C PHE A 81 4.16 -0.48 2.55
N VAL A 82 3.86 -1.35 3.49
CA VAL A 82 2.49 -1.62 3.90
C VAL A 82 2.12 -0.46 4.81
N PRO A 83 1.15 0.39 4.43
CA PRO A 83 0.79 1.53 5.26
C PRO A 83 0.41 1.04 6.65
N SER A 84 0.77 1.81 7.67
CA SER A 84 0.47 1.44 9.04
C SER A 84 -1.05 1.25 9.23
N THR A 85 -1.45 0.19 9.93
CA THR A 85 -2.84 -0.04 10.33
C THR A 85 -3.33 0.94 11.41
N ASN A 86 -2.53 1.94 11.76
CA ASN A 86 -2.90 2.97 12.73
C ASN A 86 -4.12 3.77 12.27
N ASN A 87 -4.27 4.04 10.98
CA ASN A 87 -5.37 4.81 10.42
C ASN A 87 -6.06 4.03 9.30
N LEU A 88 -6.84 3.02 9.69
CA LEU A 88 -7.69 2.32 8.74
C LEU A 88 -8.85 3.23 8.31
N PRO A 89 -9.03 3.48 6.99
CA PRO A 89 -10.20 4.19 6.52
C PRO A 89 -11.45 3.34 6.74
N PRO A 90 -12.64 3.96 6.88
CA PRO A 90 -13.90 3.24 6.87
C PRO A 90 -14.00 2.36 5.61
N ALA A 91 -14.51 1.14 5.77
CA ALA A 91 -14.56 0.15 4.69
C ALA A 91 -15.27 0.61 3.40
N GLY A 92 -16.15 1.61 3.48
CA GLY A 92 -16.90 2.10 2.32
C GLY A 92 -17.88 1.09 1.71
N TRP A 93 -18.10 -0.06 2.37
CA TRP A 93 -18.94 -1.14 1.85
C TRP A 93 -20.41 -0.73 1.79
N ARG A 94 -20.99 -0.80 0.58
CA ARG A 94 -22.41 -0.55 0.37
C ARG A 94 -23.25 -1.61 1.10
N ALA A 95 -24.43 -1.21 1.55
CA ALA A 95 -25.32 -2.10 2.31
C ALA A 95 -25.68 -3.38 1.52
N CYS A 96 -25.54 -4.52 2.19
CA CYS A 96 -25.95 -5.83 1.68
C CYS A 96 -26.97 -6.47 2.61
N ALA A 97 -28.26 -6.22 2.36
CA ALA A 97 -29.35 -6.82 3.12
C ALA A 97 -29.44 -8.34 2.89
N TRP A 98 -30.12 -9.05 3.80
CA TRP A 98 -30.26 -10.50 3.72
C TRP A 98 -30.91 -10.96 2.40
N ASN A 99 -31.90 -10.21 1.89
CA ASN A 99 -32.59 -10.44 0.61
C ASN A 99 -31.96 -9.75 -0.59
N ALA A 100 -30.84 -9.02 -0.42
CA ALA A 100 -30.17 -8.37 -1.53
C ALA A 100 -29.69 -9.40 -2.57
N LYS A 101 -29.85 -9.05 -3.85
CA LYS A 101 -29.45 -9.90 -4.98
C LYS A 101 -27.95 -10.25 -4.87
N PRO A 102 -27.55 -11.50 -5.18
CA PRO A 102 -26.15 -11.93 -5.04
C PRO A 102 -25.15 -11.12 -5.86
N ASP A 103 -25.54 -10.58 -7.01
CA ASP A 103 -24.71 -9.81 -7.95
C ASP A 103 -24.61 -8.32 -7.60
N LYS A 104 -25.34 -7.84 -6.59
CA LYS A 104 -25.23 -6.44 -6.14
C LYS A 104 -23.81 -6.14 -5.67
N VAL A 105 -23.14 -5.18 -6.29
CA VAL A 105 -21.79 -4.75 -5.89
C VAL A 105 -21.85 -4.05 -4.53
N VAL A 106 -21.05 -4.57 -3.59
CA VAL A 106 -20.79 -4.01 -2.26
C VAL A 106 -19.62 -3.03 -2.31
N HIS A 107 -18.57 -3.37 -3.05
CA HIS A 107 -17.39 -2.52 -3.24
C HIS A 107 -16.61 -2.96 -4.49
N ASP A 108 -15.92 -2.02 -5.13
CA ASP A 108 -15.00 -2.22 -6.23
C ASP A 108 -13.55 -2.00 -5.78
N TYR A 109 -12.63 -2.87 -6.21
CA TYR A 109 -11.21 -2.78 -5.86
C TYR A 109 -10.37 -2.79 -7.11
N LEU A 110 -9.44 -1.84 -7.22
CA LEU A 110 -8.43 -1.88 -8.26
C LEU A 110 -7.48 -3.06 -8.03
N ARG A 111 -7.22 -3.83 -9.08
CA ARG A 111 -6.32 -4.98 -9.07
C ARG A 111 -5.28 -4.85 -10.17
N ILE A 112 -4.02 -5.17 -9.84
CA ILE A 112 -2.93 -5.15 -10.82
C ILE A 112 -2.99 -6.32 -11.81
N ARG A 113 -2.15 -6.24 -12.83
CA ARG A 113 -1.94 -7.29 -13.83
C ARG A 113 -1.09 -8.42 -13.24
N VAL A 114 -1.36 -9.66 -13.66
CA VAL A 114 -0.57 -10.85 -13.27
C VAL A 114 -0.39 -11.78 -14.48
N ARG A 115 0.79 -12.41 -14.62
CA ARG A 115 1.13 -13.33 -15.74
C ARG A 115 1.31 -14.79 -15.30
N TYR A 116 0.41 -15.70 -15.70
CA TYR A 116 0.50 -17.16 -15.47
C TYR A 116 0.14 -17.96 -16.72
N GLY A 117 1.11 -18.37 -17.54
CA GLY A 117 0.84 -19.13 -18.78
C GLY A 117 -0.17 -18.45 -19.74
N GLY A 118 -0.38 -17.15 -19.53
CA GLY A 118 -1.53 -16.32 -19.93
C GLY A 118 -1.52 -15.05 -19.04
N TYR A 119 -2.45 -14.11 -19.23
CA TYR A 119 -2.49 -12.87 -18.44
C TYR A 119 -3.88 -12.62 -17.84
N ILE A 120 -3.94 -12.21 -16.57
CA ILE A 120 -5.09 -11.45 -16.08
C ILE A 120 -4.75 -9.98 -16.25
N LYS A 121 -5.55 -9.25 -17.04
CA LYS A 121 -5.44 -7.79 -17.14
C LYS A 121 -5.63 -7.17 -15.76
N GLY A 122 -4.89 -6.10 -15.46
CA GLY A 122 -5.21 -5.22 -14.34
C GLY A 122 -6.55 -4.57 -14.61
N ASP A 123 -7.49 -4.69 -13.68
CA ASP A 123 -8.88 -4.28 -13.82
C ASP A 123 -9.54 -4.22 -12.43
N THR A 124 -10.83 -3.91 -12.40
CA THR A 124 -11.64 -3.89 -11.19
C THR A 124 -12.04 -5.30 -10.76
N ALA A 125 -11.84 -5.60 -9.47
CA ALA A 125 -12.39 -6.76 -8.79
C ALA A 125 -13.57 -6.33 -7.90
N TYR A 126 -14.73 -6.95 -8.11
CA TYR A 126 -15.96 -6.63 -7.41
C TYR A 126 -16.16 -7.55 -6.21
N LEU A 127 -16.32 -6.95 -5.04
CA LEU A 127 -16.96 -7.59 -3.90
C LEU A 127 -18.46 -7.45 -4.09
N GLU A 128 -19.10 -8.52 -4.53
CA GLU A 128 -20.56 -8.58 -4.64
C GLU A 128 -21.18 -9.04 -3.31
N CYS A 129 -22.48 -8.82 -3.13
CA CYS A 129 -23.25 -9.29 -1.98
C CYS A 129 -23.06 -10.79 -1.77
N GLY A 130 -23.09 -11.55 -2.87
CA GLY A 130 -22.86 -12.98 -2.92
C GLY A 130 -23.86 -13.79 -2.11
N ASN A 131 -23.41 -14.95 -1.66
CA ASN A 131 -24.21 -15.94 -0.95
C ASN A 131 -23.31 -16.75 0.02
N LYS A 132 -23.70 -17.97 0.40
CA LYS A 132 -22.90 -18.81 1.30
C LYS A 132 -21.57 -19.29 0.71
N ASP A 133 -21.42 -19.23 -0.61
CA ASP A 133 -20.29 -19.78 -1.37
C ASP A 133 -19.33 -18.69 -1.89
N PHE A 134 -19.78 -17.44 -2.01
CA PHE A 134 -18.93 -16.34 -2.45
C PHE A 134 -19.38 -14.95 -1.95
N GLY A 135 -18.51 -13.96 -2.11
CA GLY A 135 -18.80 -12.54 -1.90
C GLY A 135 -18.87 -12.12 -0.44
N TYR A 136 -19.49 -10.97 -0.19
CA TYR A 136 -19.60 -10.37 1.13
C TYR A 136 -20.30 -11.28 2.14
N LYS A 137 -21.42 -11.91 1.78
CA LYS A 137 -22.16 -12.83 2.66
C LYS A 137 -21.32 -14.05 3.03
N HIS A 138 -20.48 -14.57 2.12
CA HIS A 138 -19.56 -15.66 2.44
C HIS A 138 -18.48 -15.22 3.44
N THR A 139 -17.83 -14.07 3.19
CA THR A 139 -16.86 -13.50 4.14
C THR A 139 -17.49 -13.23 5.51
N LEU A 140 -18.71 -12.67 5.54
CA LEU A 140 -19.44 -12.42 6.77
C LEU A 140 -19.71 -13.73 7.52
N ASN A 141 -20.29 -14.73 6.84
CA ASN A 141 -20.74 -15.96 7.50
C ASN A 141 -19.59 -16.87 7.93
N ARG A 142 -18.46 -16.87 7.21
CA ARG A 142 -17.34 -17.80 7.44
C ARG A 142 -16.13 -17.15 8.11
N HIS A 143 -15.91 -15.86 7.91
CA HIS A 143 -14.64 -15.21 8.24
C HIS A 143 -14.81 -13.91 9.05
N GLN A 144 -16.02 -13.50 9.41
CA GLN A 144 -16.21 -12.33 10.27
C GLN A 144 -15.52 -12.52 11.62
N LYS A 145 -15.62 -13.72 12.22
CA LYS A 145 -14.95 -14.02 13.49
C LYS A 145 -13.43 -13.93 13.36
N ASP A 146 -12.89 -14.46 12.25
CA ASP A 146 -11.45 -14.40 11.96
C ASP A 146 -10.98 -12.94 11.84
N TRP A 147 -11.69 -12.12 11.06
CA TRP A 147 -11.38 -10.70 10.92
C TRP A 147 -11.55 -9.92 12.22
N SER A 148 -12.58 -10.25 13.02
CA SER A 148 -12.83 -9.60 14.30
C SER A 148 -11.72 -9.91 15.32
N ALA A 149 -11.22 -11.15 15.31
CA ALA A 149 -10.10 -11.54 16.17
C ALA A 149 -8.83 -10.75 15.81
N GLU A 150 -8.53 -10.58 14.53
CA GLU A 150 -7.36 -9.81 14.11
C GLU A 150 -7.56 -8.29 14.33
N SER A 151 -8.74 -7.75 14.07
CA SER A 151 -9.02 -6.32 14.26
C SER A 151 -9.07 -5.90 15.72
N ALA A 152 -9.38 -6.82 16.64
CA ALA A 152 -9.33 -6.58 18.07
C ALA A 152 -7.92 -6.20 18.56
N TYR A 153 -6.85 -6.77 17.98
CA TYR A 153 -5.46 -6.41 18.33
C TYR A 153 -5.16 -4.93 18.07
N ILE A 154 -5.82 -4.31 17.09
CA ILE A 154 -5.61 -2.90 16.73
C ILE A 154 -6.78 -2.01 17.15
N LYS A 155 -7.77 -2.55 17.89
CA LYS A 155 -8.98 -1.84 18.34
C LYS A 155 -9.75 -1.17 17.19
N ARG A 156 -9.86 -1.86 16.04
CA ARG A 156 -10.57 -1.36 14.84
C ARG A 156 -11.73 -2.27 14.45
N ASN A 157 -12.62 -1.74 13.61
CA ASN A 157 -13.71 -2.52 13.02
C ASN A 157 -13.15 -3.57 12.07
N TRP A 158 -13.71 -4.78 12.11
CA TRP A 158 -13.26 -5.89 11.27
C TRP A 158 -13.45 -5.60 9.78
N ARG A 159 -14.49 -4.83 9.40
CA ARG A 159 -14.76 -4.46 8.01
C ARG A 159 -13.66 -3.54 7.48
N ASP A 160 -13.22 -2.58 8.29
CA ASP A 160 -12.19 -1.62 7.91
C ASP A 160 -10.86 -2.35 7.66
N LEU A 161 -10.47 -3.25 8.57
CA LEU A 161 -9.27 -4.08 8.39
C LEU A 161 -9.38 -4.99 7.17
N ALA A 162 -10.54 -5.61 6.95
CA ALA A 162 -10.76 -6.47 5.79
C ALA A 162 -10.69 -5.69 4.46
N ALA A 163 -11.41 -4.57 4.35
CA ALA A 163 -11.45 -3.74 3.15
C ALA A 163 -10.07 -3.16 2.81
N TRP A 164 -9.38 -2.66 3.82
CA TRP A 164 -8.02 -2.15 3.69
C TRP A 164 -7.05 -3.26 3.26
N SER A 165 -7.13 -4.45 3.87
CA SER A 165 -6.30 -5.59 3.49
C SER A 165 -6.54 -6.03 2.04
N ILE A 166 -7.80 -6.12 1.61
CA ILE A 166 -8.16 -6.47 0.23
C ILE A 166 -7.54 -5.46 -0.74
N THR A 167 -7.65 -4.16 -0.45
CA THR A 167 -7.09 -3.08 -1.27
C THR A 167 -5.59 -3.27 -1.47
N HIS A 168 -4.84 -3.49 -0.38
CA HIS A 168 -3.38 -3.63 -0.47
C HIS A 168 -2.94 -4.94 -1.11
N ILE A 169 -3.68 -6.03 -0.90
CA ILE A 169 -3.37 -7.32 -1.53
C ILE A 169 -3.61 -7.26 -3.04
N LEU A 170 -4.67 -6.61 -3.50
CA LEU A 170 -4.98 -6.54 -4.93
C LEU A 170 -4.12 -5.52 -5.69
N LYS A 171 -3.65 -4.47 -5.01
CA LYS A 171 -2.72 -3.49 -5.59
C LYS A 171 -1.28 -3.97 -5.60
N ASP A 172 -0.86 -4.71 -4.58
CA ASP A 172 0.55 -5.09 -4.42
C ASP A 172 0.64 -6.40 -3.62
N PRO A 173 0.46 -7.56 -4.26
CA PRO A 173 0.54 -8.85 -3.60
C PRO A 173 1.99 -9.34 -3.48
N ASP A 174 2.39 -9.80 -2.28
CA ASP A 174 3.65 -10.55 -2.15
C ASP A 174 3.61 -11.87 -2.93
N LYS A 175 2.42 -12.49 -2.99
CA LYS A 175 2.24 -13.81 -3.63
C LYS A 175 0.87 -13.94 -4.27
N VAL A 176 0.90 -14.32 -5.55
CA VAL A 176 -0.29 -14.71 -6.32
C VAL A 176 -0.14 -16.17 -6.76
N VAL A 177 -1.20 -16.96 -6.67
CA VAL A 177 -1.23 -18.37 -7.08
C VAL A 177 -2.53 -18.66 -7.82
N PHE A 178 -2.45 -19.32 -8.99
CA PHE A 178 -3.61 -19.90 -9.64
C PHE A 178 -3.82 -21.35 -9.18
N LYS A 179 -5.01 -21.66 -8.67
CA LYS A 179 -5.39 -23.01 -8.24
C LYS A 179 -6.20 -23.68 -9.35
N SER A 180 -5.52 -24.35 -10.27
CA SER A 180 -6.13 -24.97 -11.47
C SER A 180 -7.35 -25.85 -11.15
N LYS A 181 -7.26 -26.73 -10.14
CA LYS A 181 -8.36 -27.62 -9.72
C LYS A 181 -9.63 -26.87 -9.31
N LYS A 182 -9.49 -25.70 -8.68
CA LYS A 182 -10.63 -24.87 -8.24
C LYS A 182 -10.99 -23.76 -9.24
N LYS A 183 -10.17 -23.57 -10.28
CA LYS A 183 -10.25 -22.45 -11.23
C LYS A 183 -10.32 -21.08 -10.54
N THR A 184 -9.61 -20.93 -9.42
CA THR A 184 -9.59 -19.69 -8.62
C THR A 184 -8.19 -19.13 -8.49
N TRP A 185 -8.09 -17.81 -8.36
CA TRP A 185 -6.86 -17.14 -7.97
C TRP A 185 -6.82 -16.93 -6.47
N CYS A 186 -5.62 -17.01 -5.90
CA CYS A 186 -5.34 -16.67 -4.51
C CYS A 186 -4.27 -15.57 -4.51
N TRP A 187 -4.60 -14.45 -3.90
CA TRP A 187 -3.71 -13.31 -3.71
C TRP A 187 -3.47 -13.16 -2.21
N SER A 188 -2.24 -12.89 -1.81
CA SER A 188 -1.90 -12.71 -0.39
C SER A 188 -0.71 -11.81 -0.21
N ARG A 189 -0.66 -11.14 0.93
CA ARG A 189 0.50 -10.38 1.39
C ARG A 189 0.65 -10.45 2.91
N ALA A 190 1.85 -10.21 3.39
CA ALA A 190 2.14 -9.96 4.80
C ALA A 190 1.63 -8.57 5.17
N ILE A 191 0.83 -8.49 6.24
CA ILE A 191 0.31 -7.26 6.79
C ILE A 191 0.76 -7.17 8.24
N PHE A 192 1.42 -6.07 8.59
CA PHE A 192 1.84 -5.79 9.94
C PHE A 192 0.74 -5.00 10.65
N LEU A 193 0.24 -5.55 11.75
CA LEU A 193 -0.74 -4.91 12.61
C LEU A 193 -0.01 -4.05 13.64
N TYR A 194 -0.27 -2.76 13.60
CA TYR A 194 0.26 -1.76 14.52
C TYR A 194 -0.83 -1.23 15.45
N ARG A 195 -0.42 -0.94 16.70
CA ARG A 195 -1.21 -0.19 17.69
C ARG A 195 -0.36 0.99 18.15
N GLY A 196 -0.62 2.17 17.59
CA GLY A 196 0.31 3.29 17.76
C GLY A 196 1.63 2.95 17.07
N ASN A 197 2.77 3.18 17.70
CA ASN A 197 4.06 2.92 17.05
C ASN A 197 4.57 1.48 17.23
N GLU A 198 3.82 0.64 17.94
CA GLU A 198 4.21 -0.74 18.24
C GLU A 198 3.63 -1.73 17.23
N LYS A 199 4.48 -2.57 16.65
CA LYS A 199 4.07 -3.73 15.84
C LYS A 199 3.60 -4.85 16.77
N ILE A 200 2.31 -5.17 16.71
CA ILE A 200 1.69 -6.21 17.55
C ILE A 200 1.82 -7.60 16.92
N LYS A 201 1.60 -7.70 15.61
CA LYS A 201 1.51 -9.00 14.93
C LYS A 201 1.69 -8.87 13.43
N THR A 202 2.12 -9.95 12.77
CA THR A 202 2.01 -10.11 11.32
C THR A 202 0.88 -11.06 10.98
N ILE A 203 0.01 -10.69 10.05
CA ILE A 203 -1.02 -11.56 9.47
C ILE A 203 -0.78 -11.73 7.96
N TYR A 204 -1.33 -12.78 7.38
CA TYR A 204 -1.21 -13.06 5.94
C TYR A 204 -2.59 -13.22 5.29
N PRO A 205 -3.34 -12.13 5.08
CA PRO A 205 -4.67 -12.27 4.54
C PRO A 205 -4.62 -12.75 3.09
N LYS A 206 -5.68 -13.47 2.72
CA LYS A 206 -5.85 -14.09 1.42
C LYS A 206 -7.11 -13.53 0.78
N VAL A 207 -7.01 -13.14 -0.48
CA VAL A 207 -8.13 -12.77 -1.33
C VAL A 207 -8.27 -13.82 -2.42
N GLY A 208 -9.39 -14.54 -2.41
CA GLY A 208 -9.75 -15.50 -3.44
C GLY A 208 -10.55 -14.83 -4.55
N LEU A 209 -10.12 -14.95 -5.80
CA LEU A 209 -10.85 -14.44 -6.96
C LEU A 209 -11.33 -15.59 -7.86
N GLY A 210 -12.43 -15.36 -8.57
CA GLY A 210 -12.90 -16.24 -9.63
C GLY A 210 -11.93 -16.28 -10.82
N THR A 211 -12.14 -17.19 -11.76
CA THR A 211 -11.20 -17.47 -12.87
C THR A 211 -10.80 -16.22 -13.66
N THR A 212 -11.74 -15.29 -13.87
CA THR A 212 -11.52 -14.04 -14.61
C THR A 212 -10.82 -12.95 -13.79
N GLY A 213 -10.70 -13.12 -12.47
CA GLY A 213 -10.18 -12.08 -11.56
C GLY A 213 -11.15 -10.92 -11.29
N LYS A 214 -12.36 -10.92 -11.88
CA LYS A 214 -13.35 -9.86 -11.69
C LYS A 214 -14.21 -9.99 -10.43
N ARG A 215 -14.40 -11.20 -9.92
CA ARG A 215 -15.24 -11.45 -8.73
C ARG A 215 -14.39 -11.87 -7.55
N ILE A 216 -14.55 -11.18 -6.42
CA ILE A 216 -14.01 -11.61 -5.13
C ILE A 216 -14.91 -12.72 -4.58
N LEU A 217 -14.34 -13.91 -4.45
CA LEU A 217 -15.02 -15.08 -3.89
C LEU A 217 -14.98 -15.06 -2.37
N THR A 218 -13.82 -14.75 -1.78
CA THR A 218 -13.63 -14.73 -0.34
C THR A 218 -12.44 -13.86 0.03
N ALA A 219 -12.42 -13.35 1.25
CA ALA A 219 -11.28 -12.67 1.84
C ALA A 219 -11.21 -12.98 3.33
N PHE A 220 -10.05 -13.45 3.80
CA PHE A 220 -9.88 -13.88 5.19
C PHE A 220 -8.43 -13.76 5.67
N PRO A 221 -8.18 -13.49 6.96
CA PRO A 221 -6.85 -13.49 7.53
C PRO A 221 -6.33 -14.92 7.66
N SER A 222 -5.01 -15.11 7.57
CA SER A 222 -4.37 -16.43 7.68
C SER A 222 -2.99 -16.32 8.33
N ARG A 223 -2.42 -17.46 8.72
CA ARG A 223 -1.07 -17.58 9.29
C ARG A 223 0.02 -17.80 8.24
N SER A 224 -0.35 -17.97 6.98
CA SER A 224 0.56 -18.23 5.88
C SER A 224 0.04 -17.59 4.60
N GLN A 225 0.90 -17.32 3.64
CA GLN A 225 0.51 -16.84 2.31
C GLN A 225 -0.21 -17.93 1.48
N CYS A 226 -0.63 -17.59 0.27
CA CYS A 226 -1.16 -18.55 -0.69
C CYS A 226 -0.19 -19.72 -0.93
N SER A 227 -0.70 -20.96 -0.86
CA SER A 227 0.06 -22.17 -1.19
C SER A 227 0.00 -22.49 -2.68
N GLY A 228 1.11 -22.99 -3.24
CA GLY A 228 1.28 -23.35 -4.65
C GLY A 228 2.35 -22.51 -5.38
N LYS A 229 2.50 -22.78 -6.68
CA LYS A 229 3.50 -22.12 -7.55
C LYS A 229 3.20 -20.63 -7.65
N LYS A 230 4.17 -19.81 -7.24
CA LYS A 230 4.07 -18.35 -7.28
C LYS A 230 3.95 -17.87 -8.73
N VAL A 231 3.07 -16.91 -8.92
CA VAL A 231 2.88 -16.14 -10.14
C VAL A 231 3.38 -14.74 -9.88
N TYR A 232 4.20 -14.22 -10.78
CA TYR A 232 4.80 -12.90 -10.60
C TYR A 232 3.81 -11.82 -11.06
N PRO A 233 3.54 -10.81 -10.20
CA PRO A 233 2.90 -9.58 -10.64
C PRO A 233 3.80 -8.87 -11.67
N LYS A 234 3.17 -8.09 -12.55
CA LYS A 234 3.81 -7.29 -13.60
C LYS A 234 3.14 -5.93 -13.67
#